data_AF-A0A1M3ENS5-F1
#
_entry.id   AF-A0A1M3ENS5-F1
#
_cell.length_a   1.000
_cell.length_b   1.000
_cell.length_c   1.000
_cell.angle_alpha   90.00
_cell.angle_beta   90.00
_cell.angle_gamma   90.00
#
_symmetry.space_group_name_H-M   'P 1'
#
loop_
_entity.id
_entity.type
_entity.pdbx_description
1 polymer ?
#
loop_
_entity_poly.entity_id
_entity_poly.type
_entity_poly.pdbx_seq_one_letter_code
_entity_poly.pdbx_strand_id
1 'polypeptide(L)'
;MRYVAERRLDTPREQGRTWRPALDPDAIGRGAEAFARFMGTGRFLLYMTGFIIVWIFLNVVGLVGHWDPYPFILLNLCFSVQASYAAPLILLAQNRQDDRDRVALEQDRQQAERSLADTEFLAREMAALRIALSEVATRDFVRSELRALLEDLTEDRDADVVPTTSGGTDRSAPPSA
;
A
#
# COMPACT_ATOMS: atom_id res chain seq x y z
N MET A 1 55.35 37.83 0.25
CA MET A 1 53.91 38.08 0.45
C MET A 1 53.53 37.56 1.84
N ARG A 2 52.71 38.30 2.61
CA ARG A 2 52.15 37.81 3.88
C ARG A 2 50.90 37.01 3.54
N TYR A 3 50.85 35.72 3.91
CA TYR A 3 49.57 35.00 3.90
C TYR A 3 48.76 35.42 5.12
N VAL A 4 47.57 35.93 4.85
CA VAL A 4 46.60 36.41 5.84
C VAL A 4 45.91 35.20 6.48
N ALA A 5 45.45 35.38 7.72
CA ALA A 5 44.91 34.31 8.55
C ALA A 5 43.67 33.62 7.96
N GLU A 6 43.69 32.28 7.98
CA GLU A 6 42.47 31.51 8.21
C GLU A 6 42.47 31.04 9.68
N ARG A 7 41.70 31.75 10.51
CA ARG A 7 41.36 31.23 11.84
C ARG A 7 40.42 30.05 11.64
N ARG A 8 40.90 28.82 11.84
CA ARG A 8 40.03 27.64 11.97
C ARG A 8 39.27 27.71 13.29
N LEU A 9 38.14 28.41 13.27
CA LEU A 9 37.04 28.17 14.20
C LEU A 9 36.14 27.06 13.62
N ASP A 10 35.18 26.63 14.45
CA ASP A 10 34.08 25.72 14.09
C ASP A 10 34.41 24.22 14.01
N THR A 11 35.32 23.76 14.88
CA THR A 11 35.06 22.48 15.56
C THR A 11 34.08 22.75 16.70
N PRO A 12 32.82 22.24 16.68
CA PRO A 12 31.90 22.42 17.79
C PRO A 12 32.47 21.76 19.04
N ARG A 13 32.81 22.58 20.03
CA ARG A 13 33.44 22.17 21.28
C ARG A 13 32.51 21.22 22.03
N GLU A 14 32.91 19.95 22.13
CA GLU A 14 32.05 18.87 22.64
C GLU A 14 31.46 19.20 24.01
N GLN A 15 30.15 19.45 23.99
CA GLN A 15 29.45 20.15 25.05
C GLN A 15 28.99 19.20 26.13
N GLY A 16 29.88 18.93 27.10
CA GLY A 16 29.53 18.37 28.41
C GLY A 16 29.04 16.92 28.37
N ARG A 17 29.75 16.06 29.11
CA ARG A 17 29.35 14.67 29.41
C ARG A 17 28.06 14.67 30.24
N THR A 18 26.92 14.80 29.55
CA THR A 18 25.60 14.81 30.15
C THR A 18 25.34 13.46 30.79
N TRP A 19 25.06 13.47 32.09
CA TRP A 19 24.69 12.28 32.84
C TRP A 19 23.23 11.90 32.49
N ARG A 20 23.05 11.40 31.27
CA ARG A 20 21.85 10.67 30.87
C ARG A 20 22.00 9.25 31.42
N PRO A 21 21.20 8.81 32.41
CA PRO A 21 21.08 7.39 32.67
C PRO A 21 20.61 6.73 31.37
N ALA A 22 21.31 5.67 30.94
CA ALA A 22 20.95 4.91 29.75
C ALA A 22 19.70 4.05 30.05
N LEU A 23 18.54 4.71 30.13
CA LEU A 23 17.25 4.05 30.05
C LEU A 23 17.17 3.40 28.66
N ASP A 24 17.30 2.07 28.62
CA ASP A 24 17.13 1.28 27.39
C ASP A 24 15.72 1.54 26.82
N PRO A 25 15.59 2.27 25.69
CA PRO A 25 14.29 2.61 25.12
C PRO A 25 13.54 1.37 24.62
N ASP A 26 14.25 0.28 24.33
CA ASP A 26 13.66 -0.98 23.88
C ASP A 26 13.15 -1.82 25.05
N ALA A 27 13.77 -1.75 26.24
CA ALA A 27 13.20 -2.35 27.45
C ALA A 27 11.85 -1.70 27.81
N ILE A 28 11.78 -0.37 27.77
CA ILE A 28 10.55 0.38 28.04
C ILE A 28 9.52 0.12 26.93
N GLY A 29 9.93 0.11 25.67
CA GLY A 29 9.06 -0.20 24.53
C GLY A 29 8.43 -1.59 24.60
N ARG A 30 9.21 -2.63 24.94
CA ARG A 30 8.69 -4.00 25.15
C ARG A 30 7.68 -4.06 26.31
N GLY A 31 7.94 -3.35 27.40
CA GLY A 31 7.02 -3.25 28.54
C GLY A 31 5.71 -2.55 28.18
N ALA A 32 5.78 -1.41 27.49
CA ALA A 32 4.62 -0.66 27.02
C ALA A 32 3.76 -1.48 26.05
N GLU A 33 4.37 -2.22 25.11
CA GLU A 33 3.64 -3.07 24.16
C GLU A 33 2.99 -4.29 24.82
N ALA A 34 3.60 -4.86 25.86
CA ALA A 34 2.96 -5.90 26.67
C ALA A 34 1.76 -5.34 27.46
N PHE A 35 1.91 -4.15 28.05
CA PHE A 35 0.86 -3.47 28.80
C PHE A 35 -0.33 -3.05 27.92
N ALA A 36 -0.07 -2.54 26.71
CA ALA A 36 -1.09 -2.20 25.73
C ALA A 36 -1.93 -3.42 25.31
N ARG A 37 -1.27 -4.55 25.02
CA ARG A 37 -1.96 -5.82 24.72
C ARG A 37 -2.77 -6.36 25.91
N PHE A 38 -2.26 -6.18 27.13
CA PHE A 38 -2.96 -6.58 28.35
C PHE A 38 -4.23 -5.74 28.59
N MET A 39 -4.14 -4.41 28.51
CA MET A 39 -5.31 -3.52 28.68
C MET A 39 -6.33 -3.65 27.54
N GLY A 40 -5.89 -3.93 26.31
CA GLY A 40 -6.79 -4.20 25.17
C GLY A 40 -7.59 -5.51 25.29
N THR A 41 -7.30 -6.35 26.27
CA THR A 41 -7.98 -7.63 26.49
C THR A 41 -9.07 -7.48 27.56
N GLY A 42 -10.32 -7.88 27.27
CA GLY A 42 -11.45 -7.80 28.22
C GLY A 42 -11.26 -8.52 29.57
N ARG A 43 -10.25 -9.38 29.68
CA ARG A 43 -9.79 -9.99 30.95
C ARG A 43 -9.31 -8.94 31.96
N PHE A 44 -8.70 -7.83 31.52
CA PHE A 44 -8.24 -6.78 32.42
C PHE A 44 -9.39 -6.15 33.20
N LEU A 45 -10.51 -5.84 32.52
CA LEU A 45 -11.71 -5.31 33.15
C LEU A 45 -12.25 -6.28 34.22
N LEU A 46 -12.33 -7.58 33.92
CA LEU A 46 -12.79 -8.59 34.88
C LEU A 46 -11.91 -8.63 36.15
N TYR A 47 -10.58 -8.58 36.00
CA TYR A 47 -9.67 -8.54 37.16
C TYR A 47 -9.82 -7.24 37.96
N MET A 48 -9.93 -6.08 37.30
CA MET A 48 -10.13 -4.79 37.97
C MET A 48 -11.47 -4.71 38.72
N THR A 49 -12.57 -5.13 38.09
CA THR A 49 -13.90 -5.19 38.74
C THR A 49 -13.88 -6.18 39.91
N GLY A 50 -13.26 -7.34 39.75
CA GLY A 50 -13.08 -8.31 40.85
C GLY A 50 -12.29 -7.74 42.02
N PHE A 51 -11.19 -7.02 41.76
CA PHE A 51 -10.39 -6.35 42.78
C PHE A 51 -11.20 -5.31 43.58
N ILE A 52 -11.96 -4.44 42.90
CA ILE A 52 -12.83 -3.45 43.55
C ILE A 52 -13.88 -4.14 44.45
N ILE A 53 -14.55 -5.18 43.93
CA ILE A 53 -15.56 -5.93 44.69
C ILE A 53 -14.95 -6.58 45.94
N VAL A 54 -13.78 -7.23 45.80
CA VAL A 54 -13.09 -7.87 46.92
C VAL A 54 -12.62 -6.84 47.96
N TRP A 55 -12.11 -5.68 47.54
CA TRP A 55 -11.71 -4.59 48.45
C TRP A 55 -12.89 -4.09 49.28
N ILE A 56 -14.01 -3.75 48.62
CA ILE A 56 -15.23 -3.30 49.28
C ILE A 56 -15.77 -4.39 50.23
N PHE A 57 -15.83 -5.64 49.78
CA PHE A 57 -16.31 -6.76 50.58
C PHE A 57 -15.47 -6.98 51.85
N LEU A 58 -14.14 -7.02 51.73
CA LEU A 58 -13.23 -7.18 52.87
C LEU A 58 -13.33 -6.04 53.88
N ASN A 59 -13.60 -4.81 53.42
CA ASN A 59 -13.79 -3.66 54.30
C ASN A 59 -15.17 -3.68 54.99
N VAL A 60 -16.25 -3.92 54.24
CA VAL A 60 -17.64 -3.90 54.75
C VAL A 60 -17.93 -5.07 55.69
N VAL A 61 -17.35 -6.25 55.44
CA VAL A 61 -17.44 -7.40 56.36
C VAL A 61 -16.58 -7.19 57.62
N GLY A 62 -15.73 -6.15 57.65
CA GLY A 62 -14.86 -5.84 58.78
C GLY A 62 -13.78 -6.91 59.02
N LEU A 63 -13.50 -7.77 58.05
CA LEU A 63 -12.65 -8.98 58.21
C LEU A 63 -11.20 -8.66 58.61
N VAL A 64 -10.76 -7.43 58.32
CA VAL A 64 -9.44 -6.88 58.70
C VAL A 64 -9.59 -5.57 59.50
N GLY A 65 -10.79 -5.30 60.05
CA GLY A 65 -11.09 -4.12 60.85
C GLY A 65 -11.14 -2.81 60.06
N HIS A 66 -12.22 -2.57 59.30
CA HIS A 66 -12.63 -1.29 58.67
C HIS A 66 -11.51 -0.28 58.37
N TRP A 67 -10.53 -0.70 57.56
CA TRP A 67 -9.29 0.02 57.31
C TRP A 67 -9.40 1.05 56.17
N ASP A 68 -10.52 1.04 55.44
CA ASP A 68 -10.89 2.03 54.43
C ASP A 68 -12.42 2.25 54.48
N PRO A 69 -12.97 2.86 55.55
CA PRO A 69 -14.41 3.06 55.69
C PRO A 69 -14.98 3.88 54.53
N TYR A 70 -16.28 3.73 54.26
CA TYR A 70 -17.01 4.58 53.31
C TYR A 70 -16.73 6.06 53.61
N PRO A 71 -16.19 6.86 52.66
CA PRO A 71 -16.29 6.71 51.20
C PRO A 71 -15.08 6.06 50.46
N PHE A 72 -14.30 5.18 51.09
CA PHE A 72 -13.16 4.45 50.49
C PHE A 72 -12.03 5.37 49.96
N ILE A 73 -11.45 6.17 50.86
CA ILE A 73 -10.41 7.15 50.52
C ILE A 73 -9.12 6.50 50.00
N LEU A 74 -8.72 5.33 50.52
CA LEU A 74 -7.49 4.65 50.10
C LEU A 74 -7.64 4.05 48.70
N LEU A 75 -8.79 3.44 48.41
CA LEU A 75 -9.13 2.97 47.06
C LEU A 75 -9.09 4.12 46.05
N ASN A 76 -9.70 5.28 46.38
CA ASN A 76 -9.69 6.45 45.52
C ASN A 76 -8.29 7.06 45.31
N LEU A 77 -7.47 7.10 46.37
CA LEU A 77 -6.07 7.52 46.27
C LEU A 77 -5.27 6.58 45.34
N CYS A 78 -5.50 5.27 45.43
CA CYS A 78 -4.87 4.28 44.56
C CYS A 78 -5.25 4.49 43.08
N PHE A 79 -6.54 4.69 42.78
CA PHE A 79 -6.99 5.03 41.42
C PHE A 79 -6.40 6.35 40.90
N SER A 80 -6.25 7.35 41.77
CA SER A 80 -5.65 8.63 41.41
C SER A 80 -4.18 8.48 41.01
N VAL A 81 -3.40 7.69 41.76
CA VAL A 81 -2.01 7.35 41.42
C VAL A 81 -1.96 6.47 40.16
N GLN A 82 -2.88 5.52 40.00
CA GLN A 82 -2.97 4.67 38.81
C GLN A 82 -3.16 5.52 37.54
N ALA A 83 -4.09 6.48 37.56
CA ALA A 83 -4.31 7.39 36.44
C ALA A 83 -3.08 8.29 36.17
N SER A 84 -2.43 8.78 37.24
CA SER A 84 -1.24 9.64 37.13
C SER A 84 -0.04 8.93 36.47
N TYR A 85 0.23 7.67 36.81
CA TYR A 85 1.32 6.91 36.19
C TYR A 85 0.96 6.36 34.79
N ALA A 86 -0.33 6.15 34.49
CA ALA A 86 -0.77 5.69 33.19
C ALA A 86 -0.42 6.69 32.07
N ALA A 87 -0.59 8.00 32.31
CA ALA A 87 -0.33 9.04 31.31
C ALA A 87 1.08 8.99 30.68
N PRO A 88 2.20 9.01 31.44
CA PRO A 88 3.54 8.91 30.85
C PRO A 88 3.81 7.55 30.19
N LEU A 89 3.24 6.45 30.68
CA LEU A 89 3.36 5.13 30.06
C LEU A 89 2.64 5.08 28.70
N ILE A 90 1.44 5.66 28.62
CA ILE A 90 0.67 5.80 27.39
C ILE A 90 1.44 6.65 26.37
N LEU A 91 2.04 7.77 26.79
CA LEU A 91 2.86 8.62 25.90
C LEU A 91 4.07 7.86 25.34
N LEU A 92 4.74 7.04 26.17
CA LEU A 92 5.84 6.16 25.72
C LEU A 92 5.37 5.07 24.73
N ALA A 93 4.16 4.55 24.90
CA ALA A 93 3.54 3.61 23.96
C ALA A 93 3.18 4.29 22.63
N GLN A 94 2.59 5.49 22.70
CA GLN A 94 2.15 6.29 21.56
C GLN A 94 3.31 6.71 20.66
N ASN A 95 4.39 7.26 21.22
CA ASN A 95 5.58 7.65 20.43
C ASN A 95 6.10 6.49 19.54
N ARG A 96 6.12 5.26 20.07
CA ARG A 96 6.57 4.08 19.29
C ARG A 96 5.54 3.58 18.28
N GLN A 97 4.26 3.93 18.46
CA GLN A 97 3.21 3.63 17.50
C GLN A 97 3.24 4.65 16.36
N ASP A 98 3.38 5.95 16.69
CA ASP A 98 3.58 7.03 15.72
C ASP A 98 4.82 6.79 14.83
N ASP A 99 5.94 6.31 15.39
CA ASP A 99 7.14 5.93 14.63
C ASP A 99 6.86 4.80 13.62
N ARG A 100 6.06 3.79 13.99
CA ARG A 100 5.68 2.68 13.09
C ARG A 100 4.71 3.14 12.01
N ASP A 101 3.70 3.91 12.41
CA ASP A 101 2.66 4.41 11.52
C ASP A 101 3.27 5.38 10.49
N ARG A 102 4.28 6.16 10.90
CA ARG A 102 5.09 6.97 9.98
C ARG A 102 5.82 6.13 8.93
N VAL A 103 6.52 5.06 9.33
CA VAL A 103 7.22 4.17 8.38
C VAL A 103 6.24 3.50 7.43
N ALA A 104 5.08 3.07 7.93
CA ALA A 104 4.01 2.50 7.11
C ALA A 104 3.47 3.52 6.08
N LEU A 105 3.24 4.78 6.49
CA LEU A 105 2.82 5.87 5.59
C LEU A 105 3.89 6.24 4.55
N GLU A 106 5.17 6.19 4.90
CA GLU A 106 6.27 6.41 3.95
C GLU A 106 6.37 5.26 2.92
N GLN A 107 6.09 4.02 3.33
CA GLN A 107 6.03 2.85 2.43
C GLN A 107 4.79 2.90 1.51
N ASP A 108 3.61 3.21 2.06
CA ASP A 108 2.36 3.34 1.30
C ASP A 108 2.47 4.41 0.21
N ARG A 109 3.08 5.56 0.51
CA ARG A 109 3.38 6.60 -0.48
C ARG A 109 4.28 6.09 -1.61
N GLN A 110 5.38 5.42 -1.30
CA GLN A 110 6.26 4.84 -2.33
C GLN A 110 5.54 3.78 -3.18
N GLN A 111 4.63 3.01 -2.58
CA GLN A 111 3.83 2.02 -3.30
C GLN A 111 2.77 2.67 -4.19
N ALA A 112 2.14 3.76 -3.75
CA ALA A 112 1.23 4.56 -4.56
C ALA A 112 1.93 5.23 -5.75
N GLU A 113 3.13 5.80 -5.55
CA GLU A 113 3.95 6.37 -6.64
C GLU A 113 4.32 5.31 -7.69
N ARG A 114 4.73 4.10 -7.27
CA ARG A 114 4.99 2.98 -8.18
C ARG A 114 3.73 2.53 -8.92
N SER A 115 2.61 2.40 -8.22
CA SER A 115 1.33 2.02 -8.82
C SER A 115 0.85 3.02 -9.89
N LEU A 116 1.09 4.32 -9.68
CA LEU A 116 0.87 5.36 -10.69
C LEU A 116 1.79 5.18 -11.90
N ALA A 117 3.09 4.98 -11.68
CA ALA A 117 4.06 4.76 -12.76
C ALA A 117 3.76 3.50 -13.59
N ASP A 118 3.38 2.40 -12.93
CA ASP A 118 2.96 1.15 -13.60
C ASP A 118 1.67 1.37 -14.41
N THR A 119 0.71 2.13 -13.87
CA THR A 119 -0.53 2.47 -14.58
C THR A 119 -0.26 3.35 -15.80
N GLU A 120 0.64 4.34 -15.69
CA GLU A 120 1.07 5.16 -16.83
C GLU A 120 1.81 4.34 -17.88
N PHE A 121 2.68 3.42 -17.46
CA PHE A 121 3.41 2.52 -18.36
C PHE A 121 2.42 1.64 -19.14
N LEU A 122 1.51 0.96 -18.44
CA LEU A 122 0.45 0.15 -19.07
C LEU A 122 -0.44 0.99 -19.99
N ALA A 123 -0.79 2.23 -19.63
CA ALA A 123 -1.57 3.11 -20.49
C ALA A 123 -0.83 3.48 -21.79
N ARG A 124 0.49 3.72 -21.74
CA ARG A 124 1.33 3.99 -22.92
C ARG A 124 1.47 2.74 -23.79
N GLU A 125 1.73 1.59 -23.21
CA GLU A 125 1.79 0.30 -23.91
C GLU A 125 0.44 -0.04 -24.58
N MET A 126 -0.69 0.14 -23.88
CA MET A 126 -2.02 -0.04 -24.47
C MET A 126 -2.31 0.96 -25.62
N ALA A 127 -1.82 2.20 -25.54
CA ALA A 127 -1.94 3.16 -26.63
C ALA A 127 -1.11 2.73 -27.85
N ALA A 128 0.13 2.25 -27.66
CA ALA A 128 0.99 1.74 -28.72
C ALA A 128 0.39 0.48 -29.37
N LEU A 129 -0.06 -0.49 -28.57
CA LEU A 129 -0.76 -1.70 -29.03
C LEU A 129 -2.04 -1.34 -29.82
N ARG A 130 -2.81 -0.34 -29.38
CA ARG A 130 -4.00 0.12 -30.09
C ARG A 130 -3.67 0.70 -31.47
N ILE A 131 -2.56 1.44 -31.60
CA ILE A 131 -2.11 1.98 -32.90
C ILE A 131 -1.70 0.83 -33.82
N ALA A 132 -0.83 -0.07 -33.37
CA ALA A 132 -0.38 -1.23 -34.16
C ALA A 132 -1.55 -2.13 -34.59
N LEU A 133 -2.53 -2.38 -33.71
CA LEU A 133 -3.75 -3.10 -34.07
C LEU A 133 -4.64 -2.33 -35.04
N SER A 134 -4.69 -0.99 -34.98
CA SER A 134 -5.49 -0.18 -35.91
C SER A 134 -4.97 -0.21 -37.34
N GLU A 135 -3.64 -0.30 -37.52
CA GLU A 135 -3.01 -0.45 -38.84
C GLU A 135 -3.39 -1.79 -39.47
N VAL A 136 -3.21 -2.90 -38.73
CA VAL A 136 -3.50 -4.27 -39.20
C VAL A 136 -5.01 -4.54 -39.35
N ALA A 137 -5.85 -4.00 -38.46
CA ALA A 137 -7.29 -4.25 -38.44
C ALA A 137 -8.13 -3.24 -39.24
N THR A 138 -7.53 -2.54 -40.22
CA THR A 138 -8.31 -1.68 -41.11
C THR A 138 -9.32 -2.53 -41.88
N ARG A 139 -10.62 -2.19 -41.76
CA ARG A 139 -11.74 -2.96 -42.35
C ARG A 139 -11.52 -3.28 -43.84
N ASP A 140 -10.91 -2.36 -44.57
CA ASP A 140 -10.67 -2.48 -46.00
C ASP A 140 -9.47 -3.38 -46.35
N PHE A 141 -8.47 -3.51 -45.47
CA PHE A 141 -7.39 -4.50 -45.62
C PHE A 141 -7.90 -5.93 -45.38
N VAL A 142 -8.62 -6.15 -44.27
CA VAL A 142 -9.24 -7.46 -43.99
C VAL A 142 -10.24 -7.85 -45.10
N ARG A 143 -10.95 -6.86 -45.67
CA ARG A 143 -11.84 -7.05 -46.82
C ARG A 143 -11.08 -7.31 -48.14
N SER A 144 -9.93 -6.69 -48.36
CA SER A 144 -9.14 -6.94 -49.58
C SER A 144 -8.51 -8.31 -49.54
N GLU A 145 -7.95 -8.73 -48.41
CA GLU A 145 -7.41 -10.10 -48.24
C GLU A 145 -8.50 -11.17 -48.35
N LEU A 146 -9.66 -10.97 -47.71
CA LEU A 146 -10.80 -11.89 -47.90
C LEU A 146 -11.30 -11.95 -49.34
N ARG A 147 -11.18 -10.86 -50.12
CA ARG A 147 -11.51 -10.87 -51.55
C ARG A 147 -10.45 -11.56 -52.38
N ALA A 148 -9.17 -11.25 -52.16
CA ALA A 148 -8.06 -11.89 -52.86
C ALA A 148 -8.11 -13.42 -52.68
N LEU A 149 -8.28 -13.90 -51.44
CA LEU A 149 -8.42 -15.34 -51.14
C LEU A 149 -9.69 -15.96 -51.72
N LEU A 150 -10.80 -15.22 -51.80
CA LEU A 150 -12.02 -15.72 -52.46
C LEU A 150 -11.89 -15.79 -53.98
N GLU A 151 -11.19 -14.84 -54.59
CA GLU A 151 -10.97 -14.78 -56.04
C GLU A 151 -10.01 -15.89 -56.47
N ASP A 152 -8.89 -16.07 -55.74
CA ASP A 152 -7.93 -17.17 -55.89
C ASP A 152 -8.64 -18.55 -55.84
N LEU A 153 -9.46 -18.79 -54.81
CA LEU A 153 -10.28 -20.02 -54.68
C LEU A 153 -11.38 -20.18 -55.74
N THR A 154 -11.80 -19.08 -56.40
CA THR A 154 -12.80 -19.15 -57.49
C THR A 154 -12.12 -19.42 -58.82
N GLU A 155 -10.96 -18.82 -59.07
CA GLU A 155 -10.14 -19.06 -60.27
C GLU A 155 -9.60 -20.50 -60.30
N ASP A 156 -9.18 -21.05 -59.15
CA ASP A 156 -8.77 -22.47 -59.02
C ASP A 156 -9.95 -23.42 -59.33
N ARG A 157 -11.19 -23.02 -58.98
CA ARG A 157 -12.41 -23.80 -59.28
C ARG A 157 -12.85 -23.68 -60.74
N ASP A 158 -12.70 -22.51 -61.35
CA ASP A 158 -13.08 -22.27 -62.74
C ASP A 158 -12.01 -22.81 -63.72
N ALA A 159 -10.75 -22.95 -63.27
CA ALA A 159 -9.69 -23.67 -63.99
C ALA A 159 -10.00 -25.18 -64.17
N ASP A 160 -10.72 -25.78 -63.23
CA ASP A 160 -11.27 -27.15 -63.33
C ASP A 160 -12.51 -27.23 -64.28
N VAL A 161 -13.00 -26.10 -64.82
CA VAL A 161 -14.24 -25.99 -65.63
C VAL A 161 -13.96 -25.34 -67.00
N VAL A 162 -13.14 -26.00 -67.83
CA VAL A 162 -12.84 -25.55 -69.21
C VAL A 162 -13.99 -25.86 -70.20
N PRO A 163 -14.56 -24.87 -70.91
CA PRO A 163 -15.61 -25.09 -71.92
C PRO A 163 -15.06 -25.30 -73.34
N THR A 164 -15.44 -26.41 -73.97
CA THR A 164 -15.20 -26.71 -75.41
C THR A 164 -16.20 -25.98 -76.32
N THR A 165 -15.75 -25.37 -77.45
CA THR A 165 -16.48 -25.03 -78.73
C THR A 165 -15.84 -23.77 -79.37
N SER A 166 -15.19 -23.74 -80.56
CA SER A 166 -15.61 -24.00 -81.96
C SER A 166 -16.64 -22.98 -82.52
N GLY A 167 -16.61 -22.48 -83.76
CA GLY A 167 -15.65 -22.60 -84.87
C GLY A 167 -16.34 -22.40 -86.23
N GLY A 168 -16.03 -21.34 -87.00
CA GLY A 168 -16.72 -21.05 -88.26
C GLY A 168 -16.17 -19.85 -89.08
N THR A 169 -16.14 -20.00 -90.41
CA THR A 169 -15.43 -19.14 -91.37
C THR A 169 -16.37 -18.77 -92.53
N ASP A 170 -16.28 -17.56 -93.10
CA ASP A 170 -16.28 -17.40 -94.58
C ASP A 170 -15.64 -16.09 -95.08
N ARG A 171 -15.31 -16.06 -96.37
CA ARG A 171 -14.58 -15.04 -97.14
C ARG A 171 -15.49 -14.26 -98.10
N SER A 172 -14.88 -13.24 -98.70
CA SER A 172 -14.99 -12.82 -100.11
C SER A 172 -15.64 -11.46 -100.41
N ALA A 173 -15.08 -10.80 -101.42
CA ALA A 173 -15.30 -9.43 -101.90
C ALA A 173 -15.75 -9.51 -103.41
N PRO A 174 -15.75 -8.47 -104.30
CA PRO A 174 -15.16 -7.13 -104.21
C PRO A 174 -16.09 -6.02 -104.85
N PRO A 175 -15.66 -4.97 -105.63
CA PRO A 175 -16.25 -3.63 -105.48
C PRO A 175 -16.88 -3.00 -106.75
N SER A 176 -17.45 -1.80 -106.65
CA SER A 176 -17.74 -0.95 -107.82
C SER A 176 -17.88 0.56 -107.51
N ALA A 177 -17.14 1.36 -108.28
CA ALA A 177 -17.32 2.79 -108.61
C ALA A 177 -17.36 3.82 -107.46
#